data_AF-A0A563CZC6-F1
#
_entry.id   AF-A0A563CZC6-F1
#
_cell.length_a   1.000
_cell.length_b   1.000
_cell.length_c   1.000
_cell.angle_alpha   90.00
_cell.angle_beta   90.00
_cell.angle_gamma   90.00
#
_symmetry.space_group_name_H-M   'P 1'
#
loop_
_entity.id
_entity.type
_entity.pdbx_description
1 polymer ?
#
loop_
_entity_poly.entity_id
_entity_poly.type
_entity_poly.pdbx_seq_one_letter_code
_entity_poly.pdbx_strand_id
1 'polypeptide(L)' 'MMKNRILCYVCLLASFVVSSISIQTSMEAGSSGKVPNMWLHMFEFFIAVFLVALAIYFKYKSLRDKDGQL' A
#
# COMPACT_ATOMS: atom_id res chain seq x y z
N MET A 1 1.17 7.83 20.42
CA MET A 1 0.24 6.68 20.30
C MET A 1 -0.81 6.82 19.18
N MET A 2 -1.57 7.92 19.06
CA MET A 2 -2.56 8.09 17.96
C MET A 2 -1.93 8.25 16.56
N LYS A 3 -0.77 8.90 16.47
CA LYS A 3 -0.07 9.19 15.21
C LYS A 3 0.30 7.91 14.41
N ASN A 4 0.77 6.86 15.08
CA ASN A 4 1.16 5.60 14.43
C ASN A 4 -0.05 4.80 13.91
N ARG A 5 -1.20 4.89 14.59
CA ARG A 5 -2.46 4.28 14.11
C ARG A 5 -2.96 4.98 12.85
N ILE A 6 -2.92 6.31 12.83
CA ILE A 6 -3.31 7.11 11.65
C ILE A 6 -2.37 6.78 10.47
N LEU A 7 -1.05 6.73 10.69
CA LEU A 7 -0.10 6.35 9.65
C LEU A 7 -0.34 4.93 9.10
N CYS A 8 -0.72 3.97 9.95
CA CYS A 8 -1.06 2.63 9.51
C CYS A 8 -2.29 2.63 8.57
N TYR A 9 -3.35 3.36 8.92
CA TYR A 9 -4.53 3.49 8.06
C TYR A 9 -4.23 4.23 6.76
N VAL A 10 -3.39 5.27 6.80
CA VAL A 10 -2.96 5.99 5.58
C VAL A 10 -2.17 5.08 4.66
N CYS A 11 -1.27 4.23 5.18
CA CYS A 11 -0.53 3.27 4.36
C CYS A 11 -1.45 2.22 3.72
N LEU A 12 -2.45 1.72 4.47
CA LEU A 12 -3.44 0.79 3.95
C LEU A 12 -4.33 1.42 2.88
N LEU A 13 -4.77 2.67 3.10
CA LEU A 13 -5.55 3.43 2.13
C LEU A 13 -4.73 3.66 0.84
N ALA A 14 -3.47 4.07 0.97
CA ALA A 14 -2.58 4.27 -0.17
C ALA A 14 -2.36 2.96 -0.95
N SER A 15 -2.17 1.83 -0.27
CA SER A 15 -2.07 0.51 -0.91
C SER A 15 -3.35 0.14 -1.67
N PHE A 16 -4.52 0.45 -1.11
CA PHE A 16 -5.81 0.20 -1.75
C PHE A 16 -5.99 1.06 -3.01
N VAL A 17 -5.62 2.34 -2.95
CA VAL A 17 -5.69 3.25 -4.10
C VAL A 17 -4.78 2.77 -5.23
N VAL A 18 -3.52 2.44 -4.93
CA VAL A 18 -2.56 1.92 -5.92
C VAL A 18 -3.09 0.64 -6.55
N SER A 19 -3.60 -0.29 -5.76
CA SER A 19 -4.17 -1.54 -6.30
C SER A 19 -5.38 -1.28 -7.21
N SER A 20 -6.22 -0.31 -6.85
CA SER A 20 -7.43 0.04 -7.63
C SER A 20 -7.08 0.67 -8.98
N ILE A 21 -6.08 1.57 -9.00
CA ILE A 21 -5.55 2.18 -10.23
C ILE A 21 -4.94 1.10 -11.14
N SER A 22 -4.18 0.17 -10.57
CA SER A 22 -3.59 -0.94 -11.32
C SER A 22 -4.64 -1.83 -11.98
N ILE A 23 -5.72 -2.15 -11.26
CA ILE A 23 -6.84 -2.95 -11.79
C ILE A 23 -7.55 -2.21 -12.92
N GLN A 24 -7.89 -0.92 -12.73
CA GLN A 24 -8.53 -0.12 -13.78
C GLN A 24 -7.65 -0.03 -15.03
N THR A 25 -6.36 0.25 -14.85
CA THR A 25 -5.38 0.34 -15.95
C THR A 25 -5.28 -0.99 -16.69
N SER A 26 -5.31 -2.12 -15.98
CA SER A 26 -5.29 -3.46 -16.58
C SER A 26 -6.57 -3.76 -17.37
N MET A 27 -7.74 -3.35 -16.86
CA MET A 27 -9.03 -3.51 -17.54
C MET A 27 -9.11 -2.66 -18.81
N GLU A 28 -8.65 -1.41 -18.75
CA GLU A 28 -8.59 -0.51 -19.91
C GLU A 28 -7.60 -0.98 -20.97
N ALA A 29 -6.42 -1.47 -20.57
CA ALA A 29 -5.46 -2.05 -21.50
C ALA A 29 -6.03 -3.28 -22.22
N GLY A 30 -6.75 -4.14 -21.48
CA GLY A 30 -7.42 -5.31 -22.02
C GLY A 30 -8.56 -4.99 -23.00
N SER A 31 -9.31 -3.91 -22.79
CA SER A 31 -10.38 -3.49 -23.71
C SER A 31 -9.87 -2.70 -24.93
N SER A 32 -8.76 -1.97 -24.76
CA SER A 32 -8.12 -1.14 -25.79
C SER A 32 -7.22 -1.93 -26.76
N GLY A 33 -6.88 -3.19 -26.46
CA GLY A 33 -5.85 -3.94 -27.19
C GLY A 33 -4.44 -3.35 -27.07
N LYS A 34 -4.24 -2.40 -26.13
CA LYS A 34 -2.94 -1.79 -25.85
C LYS A 34 -2.12 -2.76 -25.02
N VAL A 35 -0.85 -2.95 -25.38
CA VAL A 35 0.06 -3.79 -24.59
C VAL A 35 0.23 -3.15 -23.21
N PRO A 36 -0.08 -3.86 -22.11
CA PRO A 36 0.03 -3.30 -20.77
C PRO A 36 1.49 -2.96 -20.46
N ASN A 37 1.73 -1.80 -19.86
CA ASN A 37 3.08 -1.34 -19.54
C ASN A 37 3.61 -2.10 -18.31
N MET A 38 4.32 -3.20 -18.57
CA MET A 38 4.82 -4.12 -17.54
C MET A 38 5.67 -3.44 -16.47
N TRP A 39 6.43 -2.40 -16.83
CA TRP A 39 7.24 -1.62 -15.89
C TRP A 39 6.41 -0.86 -14.87
N LEU A 40 5.26 -0.32 -15.29
CA LEU A 40 4.36 0.43 -14.43
C LEU A 40 3.68 -0.50 -13.41
N HIS A 41 3.22 -1.66 -13.86
CA HIS A 41 2.62 -2.66 -12.96
C HIS A 41 3.62 -3.22 -11.95
N MET A 42 4.86 -3.50 -12.36
CA MET A 42 5.93 -3.89 -11.44
C MET A 42 6.16 -2.81 -10.38
N PHE A 43 6.24 -1.54 -10.79
CA PHE A 43 6.44 -0.42 -9.88
C PHE A 43 5.28 -0.26 -8.88
N GLU A 44 4.03 -0.34 -9.32
CA GLU A 44 2.85 -0.33 -8.43
C GLU A 44 2.88 -1.48 -7.42
N PHE A 45 3.26 -2.68 -7.86
CA PHE A 45 3.37 -3.84 -6.98
C PHE A 45 4.39 -3.61 -5.86
N PHE A 46 5.59 -3.14 -6.20
CA PHE A 46 6.63 -2.86 -5.19
C PHE A 46 6.22 -1.74 -4.23
N ILE A 47 5.52 -0.71 -4.71
CA ILE A 47 4.97 0.35 -3.85
C ILE A 47 3.92 -0.22 -2.89
N ALA A 48 2.99 -1.04 -3.37
CA ALA A 48 1.97 -1.66 -2.53
C ALA A 48 2.61 -2.52 -1.43
N VAL A 49 3.57 -3.38 -1.79
CA VAL A 49 4.31 -4.20 -0.82
C VAL A 49 5.05 -3.35 0.20
N PHE A 50 5.71 -2.27 -0.24
CA PHE A 50 6.41 -1.35 0.65
C PHE A 50 5.46 -0.66 1.65
N LEU A 51 4.31 -0.17 1.18
CA LEU A 51 3.30 0.47 2.03
C LEU A 51 2.73 -0.50 3.07
N VAL A 52 2.48 -1.76 2.69
CA VAL A 52 2.04 -2.80 3.62
C VAL A 52 3.11 -3.10 4.68
N ALA A 53 4.37 -3.26 4.27
CA ALA A 53 5.48 -3.48 5.19
C ALA A 53 5.63 -2.30 6.17
N LEU A 54 5.48 -1.08 5.67
CA LEU A 54 5.54 0.14 6.47
C LEU A 54 4.36 0.23 7.46
N ALA A 55 3.15 -0.16 7.05
CA ALA A 55 1.98 -0.25 7.92
C ALA A 55 2.21 -1.25 9.07
N ILE A 56 2.75 -2.44 8.76
CA ILE A 56 3.09 -3.46 9.76
C ILE A 56 4.15 -2.92 10.73
N TYR A 57 5.18 -2.25 10.23
CA TYR A 57 6.20 -1.63 11.06
C TYR A 57 5.62 -0.59 12.03
N PHE A 58 4.75 0.31 11.54
CA PHE A 58 4.10 1.31 12.40
C PHE A 58 3.16 0.67 13.43
N LYS A 59 2.44 -0.39 13.05
CA LYS A 59 1.61 -1.17 13.97
C LYS A 59 2.47 -1.80 15.07
N TYR A 60 3.56 -2.45 14.70
CA TYR A 60 4.49 -3.09 15.64
C TYR A 60 5.13 -2.07 16.58
N LYS A 61 5.64 -0.96 16.05
CA LYS A 61 6.18 0.15 16.84
C LYS A 61 5.14 0.72 17.81
N SER A 62 3.89 0.88 17.36
CA SER A 62 2.81 1.36 18.23
C SER A 62 2.44 0.39 19.35
N LEU A 63 2.62 -0.92 19.17
CA LEU A 63 2.39 -1.92 20.22
C LEU A 63 3.56 -1.92 21.21
N ARG A 64 4.80 -1.91 20.71
CA ARG A 64 6.00 -1.85 21.56
C ARG A 64 6.06 -0.58 22.43
N ASP A 65 5.66 0.56 21.88
CA ASP A 65 5.56 1.83 22.64
C ASP A 65 4.47 1.77 23.73
N LYS A 66 3.47 0.90 23.60
CA LYS A 66 2.45 0.67 24.65
C LYS A 66 2.97 -0.24 25.75
N ASP A 67 3.71 -1.29 25.38
CA ASP A 67 4.22 -2.28 26.34
C ASP A 67 5.38 -1.72 27.18
N GLY A 68 6.15 -0.77 26.66
CA GLY A 68 7.23 -0.10 27.41
C GLY A 68 6.78 1.04 28.32
N GLN A 69 5.46 1.30 28.46
CA GLN A 69 4.89 2.29 29.38
C GLN A 69 4.16 1.65 30.58
N LEU A 70 4.22 0.32 30.71
CA LEU A 70 3.80 -0.45 31.88
C LEU A 70 5.04 -0.81 32.74
#